data_AF-A0A256WP31-F1
#
_entry.id   AF-A0A256WP31-F1
#
_cell.length_a   1.000
_cell.length_b   1.000
_cell.length_c   1.000
_cell.angle_alpha   90.00
_cell.angle_beta   90.00
_cell.angle_gamma   90.00
#
_symmetry.space_group_name_H-M   'P 1'
#
loop_
_entity.id
_entity.type
_entity.pdbx_description
1 polymer ?
#
loop_
_entity_poly.entity_id
_entity_poly.type
_entity_poly.pdbx_seq_one_letter_code
_entity_poly.pdbx_strand_id
1 'polypeptide(L)'
;MSPILSMAQKNELMLGLSIGTNIPMGDFASKEYTIEDGAFKPKGQFAKIGTAIDFSASYRLGYYLGFAGRITGGINGVDTKTYSEALNKELSETDHQLSVASKGWGNAGAFFGAYFVIPTDQFYFDLRIMAGYLNLFSPELTYFVENLENKKEELFTREKYNAGAFAYDIGIGIKYNFSGNKFLLLNGPRYWICFLIFRSSTKRIKESIFNIK
;
A
#
# COMPACT_ATOMS: atom_id res chain seq x y z
N MET A 1 36.54 -30.13 -14.22
CA MET A 1 35.39 -30.86 -14.78
C MET A 1 34.13 -30.11 -14.35
N SER A 2 33.59 -29.29 -15.24
CA SER A 2 32.59 -28.27 -14.91
C SER A 2 31.16 -28.83 -14.99
N PRO A 3 30.35 -28.75 -13.92
CA PRO A 3 28.95 -29.14 -13.97
C PRO A 3 28.10 -27.97 -14.48
N ILE A 4 28.38 -27.48 -15.70
CA ILE A 4 27.56 -26.41 -16.32
C ILE A 4 26.19 -26.96 -16.79
N LEU A 5 26.06 -28.28 -16.95
CA LEU A 5 24.84 -28.94 -17.42
C LEU A 5 23.79 -29.22 -16.33
N SER A 6 24.10 -29.01 -15.04
CA SER A 6 23.14 -29.26 -13.94
C SER A 6 22.18 -28.07 -13.69
N MET A 7 22.53 -26.86 -14.14
CA MET A 7 21.66 -25.68 -14.01
C MET A 7 20.56 -25.60 -15.09
N ALA A 8 20.51 -26.57 -16.01
CA ALA A 8 19.44 -26.74 -16.99
C ALA A 8 18.22 -27.49 -16.43
N GLN A 9 17.87 -27.27 -15.15
CA GLN A 9 16.69 -27.89 -14.56
C GLN A 9 15.42 -27.28 -15.19
N LYS A 10 14.97 -27.96 -16.25
CA LYS A 10 13.65 -27.88 -16.87
C LYS A 10 12.63 -28.02 -15.75
N ASN A 11 11.84 -26.97 -15.50
CA ASN A 11 10.75 -26.94 -14.54
C ASN A 11 11.17 -26.83 -13.07
N GLU A 12 11.34 -25.60 -12.60
CA GLU A 12 11.65 -25.29 -11.20
C GLU A 12 10.50 -24.48 -10.58
N LEU A 13 10.02 -24.93 -9.41
CA LEU A 13 9.10 -24.18 -8.57
C LEU A 13 9.90 -23.46 -7.49
N MET A 14 9.76 -22.14 -7.41
CA MET A 14 10.37 -21.31 -6.38
C MET A 14 9.26 -20.71 -5.52
N LEU A 15 9.44 -20.77 -4.21
CA LEU A 15 8.61 -20.07 -3.24
C LEU A 15 9.44 -18.97 -2.59
N GLY A 16 8.83 -17.81 -2.36
CA GLY A 16 9.52 -16.65 -1.80
C GLY A 16 8.64 -15.89 -0.83
N LEU A 17 9.23 -15.49 0.29
CA LEU A 17 8.68 -14.54 1.24
C LEU A 17 9.56 -13.29 1.20
N SER A 18 8.96 -12.10 1.09
CA SER A 18 9.68 -10.84 1.17
C SER A 18 8.98 -9.84 2.08
N ILE A 19 9.78 -9.04 2.77
CA ILE A 19 9.33 -7.90 3.56
C ILE A 19 10.01 -6.67 2.95
N GLY A 20 9.28 -5.57 2.82
CA GLY A 20 9.79 -4.35 2.22
C GLY A 20 9.05 -3.11 2.70
N THR A 21 9.34 -1.99 2.05
CA THR A 21 8.68 -0.72 2.31
C THR A 21 7.54 -0.50 1.32
N ASN A 22 6.45 0.07 1.81
CA ASN A 22 5.35 0.53 0.98
C ASN A 22 5.43 2.05 0.85
N ILE A 23 5.80 2.54 -0.32
CA ILE A 23 6.02 3.97 -0.56
C ILE A 23 4.78 4.54 -1.25
N PRO A 24 4.01 5.42 -0.59
CA PRO A 24 2.85 6.04 -1.20
C PRO A 24 3.29 7.00 -2.32
N MET A 25 2.47 7.16 -3.38
CA MET A 25 2.74 8.04 -4.52
C MET A 25 1.48 8.82 -4.93
N GLY A 26 1.65 9.95 -5.62
CA GLY A 26 0.55 10.79 -6.11
C GLY A 26 -0.35 11.31 -4.99
N ASP A 27 -1.65 11.37 -5.24
CA ASP A 27 -2.67 11.84 -4.28
C ASP A 27 -2.66 11.05 -2.96
N PHE A 28 -2.20 9.80 -3.01
CA PHE A 28 -2.08 8.96 -1.81
C PHE A 28 -1.04 9.51 -0.82
N ALA A 29 0.10 9.97 -1.34
CA ALA A 29 1.17 10.61 -0.55
C ALA A 29 0.94 12.12 -0.34
N SER A 30 0.10 12.73 -1.16
CA SER A 30 -0.13 14.17 -1.14
C SER A 30 -0.65 14.64 0.22
N LYS A 31 -0.17 15.80 0.63
CA LYS A 31 -0.58 16.55 1.83
C LYS A 31 -1.40 17.78 1.47
N GLU A 32 -1.81 17.89 0.21
CA GLU A 32 -2.59 19.02 -0.28
C GLU A 32 -4.01 18.98 0.27
N TYR A 33 -4.50 20.16 0.62
CA TYR A 33 -5.87 20.40 1.03
C TYR A 33 -6.35 21.72 0.44
N THR A 34 -7.66 21.91 0.38
CA THR A 34 -8.26 23.17 -0.03
C THR A 34 -9.41 23.47 0.91
N ILE A 35 -9.67 24.77 1.09
CA ILE A 35 -10.80 25.28 1.86
C ILE A 35 -11.78 25.82 0.83
N GLU A 36 -12.99 25.29 0.85
CA GLU A 36 -14.08 25.73 0.00
C GLU A 36 -15.33 25.81 0.87
N ASP A 37 -15.98 26.97 0.89
CA ASP A 37 -17.15 27.28 1.73
C ASP A 37 -16.92 27.06 3.25
N GLY A 38 -15.71 27.35 3.74
CA GLY A 38 -15.35 27.15 5.15
C GLY A 38 -15.20 25.68 5.57
N ALA A 39 -15.27 24.74 4.62
CA ALA A 39 -15.05 23.32 4.88
C ALA A 39 -13.65 22.88 4.44
N PHE A 40 -12.93 22.21 5.34
CA PHE A 40 -11.68 21.55 5.03
C PHE A 40 -11.91 20.37 4.08
N LYS A 41 -11.38 20.44 2.85
CA LYS A 41 -11.44 19.37 1.85
C LYS A 41 -10.02 18.84 1.59
N PRO A 42 -9.64 17.69 2.16
CA PRO A 42 -8.36 17.08 1.85
C PRO A 42 -8.35 16.61 0.39
N LYS A 43 -7.41 17.11 -0.41
CA LYS A 43 -7.17 16.63 -1.79
C LYS A 43 -6.25 15.41 -1.77
N GLY A 44 -5.29 15.38 -0.85
CA GLY A 44 -4.41 14.25 -0.58
C GLY A 44 -4.87 13.35 0.55
N GLN A 45 -4.24 12.18 0.67
CA GLN A 45 -4.58 11.16 1.68
C GLN A 45 -3.57 11.05 2.83
N PHE A 46 -2.53 11.89 2.84
CA PHE A 46 -1.55 12.00 3.92
C PHE A 46 -0.91 10.66 4.32
N ALA A 47 -0.78 9.72 3.39
CA ALA A 47 -0.18 8.43 3.68
C ALA A 47 1.35 8.57 3.90
N LYS A 48 1.86 7.89 4.92
CA LYS A 48 3.30 7.77 5.23
C LYS A 48 3.88 6.52 4.59
N ILE A 49 5.21 6.48 4.46
CA ILE A 49 5.94 5.25 4.18
C ILE A 49 5.53 4.21 5.23
N GLY A 50 5.28 2.99 4.78
CA GLY A 50 4.93 1.89 5.65
C GLY A 50 5.60 0.59 5.23
N THR A 51 4.98 -0.52 5.59
CA THR A 51 5.56 -1.86 5.44
C THR A 51 4.74 -2.68 4.45
N ALA A 52 5.42 -3.48 3.64
CA ALA A 52 4.84 -4.46 2.74
C ALA A 52 5.36 -5.86 3.06
N ILE A 53 4.50 -6.86 2.91
CA ILE A 53 4.83 -8.27 3.00
C ILE A 53 4.28 -8.94 1.75
N ASP A 54 5.10 -9.75 1.10
CA ASP A 54 4.70 -10.53 -0.07
C ASP A 54 5.03 -12.00 0.11
N PHE A 55 4.08 -12.84 -0.30
CA PHE A 55 4.30 -14.24 -0.60
C PHE A 55 4.26 -14.43 -2.11
N SER A 56 5.21 -15.16 -2.67
CA SER A 56 5.32 -15.38 -4.12
C SER A 56 5.64 -16.83 -4.44
N ALA A 57 5.09 -17.29 -5.56
CA ALA A 57 5.40 -18.58 -6.15
C ALA A 57 5.70 -18.36 -7.63
N SER A 58 6.82 -18.87 -8.14
CA SER A 58 7.16 -18.81 -9.55
C SER A 58 7.53 -20.18 -10.09
N TYR A 59 6.96 -20.55 -11.23
CA TYR A 59 7.23 -21.79 -11.91
C TYR A 59 7.91 -21.49 -13.25
N ARG A 60 9.17 -21.91 -13.40
CA ARG A 60 9.97 -21.67 -14.61
C ARG A 60 9.67 -22.74 -15.67
N LEU A 61 9.26 -22.32 -16.86
CA LEU A 61 9.08 -23.14 -18.06
C LEU A 61 10.28 -22.97 -19.00
N GLY A 62 11.13 -23.98 -19.07
CA GLY A 62 12.36 -23.93 -19.87
C GLY A 62 13.44 -23.04 -19.23
N TYR A 63 14.17 -22.28 -20.07
CA TYR A 63 15.34 -21.52 -19.63
C TYR A 63 15.02 -20.10 -19.13
N TYR A 64 14.12 -19.39 -19.81
CA TYR A 64 13.94 -17.94 -19.57
C TYR A 64 12.53 -17.54 -19.16
N LEU A 65 11.51 -18.36 -19.40
CA LEU A 65 10.11 -17.99 -19.21
C LEU A 65 9.46 -18.81 -18.10
N GLY A 66 8.30 -18.36 -17.63
CA GLY A 66 7.53 -19.04 -16.61
C GLY A 66 6.29 -18.26 -16.20
N PHE A 67 5.64 -18.78 -15.18
CA PHE A 67 4.50 -18.13 -14.52
C PHE A 67 4.88 -17.73 -13.11
N ALA A 68 4.29 -16.65 -12.62
CA ALA A 68 4.42 -16.23 -11.23
C ALA A 68 3.05 -15.84 -10.65
N GLY A 69 2.85 -16.19 -9.39
CA GLY A 69 1.78 -15.72 -8.54
C GLY A 69 2.35 -14.97 -7.34
N ARG A 70 1.64 -13.95 -6.87
CA ARG A 70 2.01 -13.18 -5.68
C ARG A 70 0.76 -12.82 -4.87
N ILE A 71 0.83 -13.02 -3.57
CA ILE A 71 -0.09 -12.42 -2.59
C ILE A 71 0.69 -11.33 -1.88
N THR A 72 0.12 -10.14 -1.80
CA THR A 72 0.74 -8.96 -1.18
C THR A 72 -0.17 -8.38 -0.11
N GLY A 73 0.42 -7.86 0.95
CA GLY A 73 -0.27 -7.09 1.97
C GLY A 73 0.62 -5.97 2.47
N GLY A 74 0.03 -4.80 2.71
CA GLY A 74 0.79 -3.64 3.14
C GLY A 74 -0.02 -2.74 4.06
N ILE A 75 0.70 -1.97 4.86
CA ILE A 75 0.13 -0.94 5.74
C ILE A 75 0.90 0.36 5.56
N ASN A 76 0.21 1.48 5.62
CA ASN A 76 0.81 2.82 5.62
C ASN A 76 0.21 3.64 6.76
N GLY A 77 1.05 4.32 7.54
CA GLY A 77 0.54 5.27 8.54
C GLY A 77 -0.13 6.48 7.88
N VAL A 78 -0.89 7.25 8.66
CA VAL A 78 -1.35 8.59 8.25
C VAL A 78 -0.51 9.64 8.96
N ASP A 79 -0.20 10.75 8.29
CA ASP A 79 0.44 11.90 8.92
C ASP A 79 -0.53 12.73 9.77
N THR A 80 -0.94 12.16 10.91
CA THR A 80 -1.91 12.78 11.81
C THR A 80 -1.45 14.13 12.36
N LYS A 81 -0.13 14.34 12.50
CA LYS A 81 0.42 15.63 12.95
C LYS A 81 0.17 16.72 11.92
N THR A 82 0.63 16.53 10.68
CA THR A 82 0.40 17.51 9.60
C THR A 82 -1.10 17.65 9.31
N TYR A 83 -1.87 16.57 9.42
CA TYR A 83 -3.33 16.63 9.26
C TYR A 83 -3.99 17.48 10.35
N SER A 84 -3.61 17.31 11.62
CA SER A 84 -4.13 18.10 12.74
C SER A 84 -3.68 19.56 12.67
N GLU A 85 -2.43 19.82 12.27
CA GLU A 85 -1.91 21.18 12.04
C GLU A 85 -2.70 21.90 10.94
N ALA A 86 -3.04 21.20 9.85
CA ALA A 86 -3.85 21.74 8.78
C ALA A 86 -5.28 22.09 9.25
N LEU A 87 -5.88 21.25 10.10
CA LEU A 87 -7.18 21.56 10.71
C LEU A 87 -7.12 22.74 11.67
N ASN A 88 -6.10 22.79 12.54
CA ASN A 88 -5.95 23.83 13.56
C ASN A 88 -5.62 25.20 12.95
N LYS A 89 -4.98 25.23 11.79
CA LYS A 89 -4.77 26.49 11.06
C LYS A 89 -6.11 27.16 10.72
N GLU A 90 -7.12 26.38 10.36
CA GLU A 90 -8.47 26.88 10.04
C GLU A 90 -9.24 27.26 11.30
N LEU A 91 -9.00 26.57 12.41
CA LEU A 91 -9.64 26.83 13.70
C LEU A 91 -8.88 27.83 14.56
N SER A 92 -7.88 28.52 14.02
CA SER A 92 -7.01 29.45 14.76
C SER A 92 -7.76 30.63 15.39
N GLU A 93 -9.00 30.89 14.97
CA GLU A 93 -9.90 31.88 15.57
C GLU A 93 -10.74 31.34 16.74
N THR A 94 -10.66 30.05 17.05
CA THR A 94 -11.40 29.40 18.15
C THR A 94 -10.46 28.95 19.27
N ASP A 95 -10.92 29.00 20.53
CA ASP A 95 -10.15 28.55 21.71
C ASP A 95 -10.00 27.01 21.82
N HIS A 96 -10.13 26.29 20.70
CA HIS A 96 -10.20 24.83 20.67
C HIS A 96 -9.07 24.29 19.80
N GLN A 97 -8.41 23.22 20.28
CA GLN A 97 -7.43 22.48 19.48
C GLN A 97 -8.02 21.15 19.03
N LEU A 98 -7.89 20.83 17.75
CA LEU A 98 -8.22 19.52 17.21
C LEU A 98 -6.99 18.64 17.13
N SER A 99 -7.15 17.39 17.55
CA SER A 99 -6.17 16.34 17.30
C SER A 99 -6.82 15.13 16.64
N VAL A 100 -6.06 14.48 15.75
CA VAL A 100 -6.56 13.33 14.97
C VAL A 100 -5.73 12.08 15.30
N ALA A 101 -6.41 10.98 15.60
CA ALA A 101 -5.80 9.65 15.65
C ALA A 101 -6.20 8.83 14.42
N SER A 102 -5.33 7.91 14.00
CA SER A 102 -5.57 7.08 12.81
C SER A 102 -5.05 5.66 12.98
N LYS A 103 -5.82 4.69 12.47
CA LYS A 103 -5.39 3.27 12.36
C LYS A 103 -4.66 2.93 11.04
N GLY A 104 -4.29 3.94 10.25
CA GLY A 104 -3.49 3.76 9.02
C GLY A 104 -4.26 3.17 7.84
N TRP A 105 -3.70 3.31 6.66
CA TRP A 105 -4.14 2.65 5.44
C TRP A 105 -3.68 1.20 5.42
N GLY A 106 -4.46 0.35 4.76
CA GLY A 106 -4.06 -1.02 4.43
C GLY A 106 -4.27 -1.34 2.96
N ASN A 107 -3.55 -2.32 2.45
CA ASN A 107 -3.85 -2.96 1.19
C ASN A 107 -3.61 -4.48 1.28
N ALA A 108 -4.31 -5.22 0.44
CA ALA A 108 -4.10 -6.65 0.23
C ALA A 108 -4.47 -7.01 -1.21
N GLY A 109 -3.70 -7.88 -1.85
CA GLY A 109 -3.97 -8.26 -3.23
C GLY A 109 -3.36 -9.58 -3.64
N ALA A 110 -3.85 -10.08 -4.77
CA ALA A 110 -3.33 -11.28 -5.42
C ALA A 110 -3.11 -10.98 -6.90
N PHE A 111 -1.94 -11.39 -7.40
CA PHE A 111 -1.46 -11.14 -8.75
C PHE A 111 -0.99 -12.45 -9.37
N PHE A 112 -1.21 -12.60 -10.67
CA PHE A 112 -0.70 -13.71 -11.46
C PHE A 112 -0.25 -13.21 -12.83
N GLY A 113 0.80 -13.81 -13.38
CA GLY A 113 1.22 -13.47 -14.73
C GLY A 113 2.52 -14.10 -15.17
N ALA A 114 3.15 -13.44 -16.12
CA ALA A 114 4.37 -13.91 -16.77
C ALA A 114 5.61 -13.56 -15.95
N TYR A 115 6.55 -14.48 -15.97
CA TYR A 115 7.84 -14.40 -15.32
C TYR A 115 8.93 -14.63 -16.37
N PHE A 116 9.86 -13.70 -16.47
CA PHE A 116 11.05 -13.81 -17.29
C PHE A 116 12.28 -13.80 -16.39
N VAL A 117 13.25 -14.67 -16.67
CA VAL A 117 14.48 -14.79 -15.89
C VAL A 117 15.68 -14.90 -16.80
N ILE A 118 16.73 -14.15 -16.48
CA ILE A 118 18.05 -14.28 -17.08
C ILE A 118 18.95 -14.91 -16.02
N PRO A 119 19.22 -16.23 -16.11
CA PRO A 119 20.16 -16.88 -15.21
C PRO A 119 21.61 -16.53 -15.58
N THR A 120 22.39 -16.16 -14.56
CA THR A 120 23.86 -16.06 -14.55
C THR A 120 24.39 -17.05 -13.50
N ASP A 121 25.70 -17.24 -13.40
CA ASP A 121 26.31 -18.25 -12.52
C ASP A 121 25.76 -18.27 -11.08
N GLN A 122 25.77 -17.12 -10.40
CA GLN A 122 25.28 -16.98 -9.01
C GLN A 122 24.07 -16.06 -8.90
N PHE A 123 23.72 -15.35 -9.96
CA PHE A 123 22.68 -14.32 -9.96
C PHE A 123 21.60 -14.66 -10.97
N TYR A 124 20.35 -14.36 -10.62
CA TYR A 124 19.22 -14.48 -11.53
C TYR A 124 18.54 -13.13 -11.56
N PHE A 125 18.47 -12.54 -12.74
CA PHE A 125 17.72 -11.30 -12.95
C PHE A 125 16.32 -11.67 -13.40
N ASP A 126 15.31 -11.18 -12.68
CA ASP A 126 13.92 -11.48 -13.00
C ASP A 126 13.13 -10.23 -13.39
N LEU A 127 12.26 -10.40 -14.38
CA LEU A 127 11.27 -9.43 -14.80
C LEU A 127 9.90 -10.09 -14.70
N ARG A 128 8.94 -9.40 -14.08
CA ARG A 128 7.58 -9.89 -13.83
C ARG A 128 6.59 -8.91 -14.38
N ILE A 129 5.60 -9.42 -15.10
CA ILE A 129 4.44 -8.67 -15.59
C ILE A 129 3.22 -9.45 -15.16
N MET A 130 2.46 -8.90 -14.22
CA MET A 130 1.33 -9.57 -13.60
C MET A 130 0.08 -8.70 -13.65
N ALA A 131 -1.07 -9.36 -13.65
CA ALA A 131 -2.37 -8.74 -13.47
C ALA A 131 -3.08 -9.41 -12.30
N GLY A 132 -3.95 -8.69 -11.63
CA GLY A 132 -4.56 -9.19 -10.42
C GLY A 132 -5.64 -8.30 -9.87
N TYR A 133 -6.01 -8.60 -8.63
CA TYR A 133 -6.96 -7.82 -7.85
C TYR A 133 -6.27 -7.28 -6.60
N LEU A 134 -6.50 -6.01 -6.33
CA LEU A 134 -5.99 -5.31 -5.15
C LEU A 134 -7.15 -4.68 -4.41
N ASN A 135 -7.20 -4.87 -3.09
CA ASN A 135 -8.15 -4.23 -2.20
C ASN A 135 -7.40 -3.23 -1.31
N LEU A 136 -7.86 -1.99 -1.31
CA LEU A 136 -7.40 -0.93 -0.42
C LEU A 136 -8.38 -0.76 0.74
N PHE A 137 -7.83 -0.42 1.88
CA PHE A 137 -8.54 -0.19 3.12
C PHE A 137 -8.22 1.21 3.62
N SER A 138 -9.23 2.05 3.76
CA SER A 138 -9.06 3.39 4.31
C SER A 138 -8.78 3.35 5.81
N PRO A 139 -8.09 4.36 6.35
CA PRO A 139 -7.93 4.51 7.78
C PRO A 139 -9.25 4.86 8.42
N GLU A 140 -9.46 4.26 9.59
CA GLU A 140 -10.34 4.82 10.62
C GLU A 140 -9.65 6.06 11.19
N LEU A 141 -10.38 7.18 11.27
CA LEU A 141 -9.90 8.44 11.84
C LEU A 141 -10.78 8.85 13.02
N THR A 142 -10.18 9.11 14.17
CA THR A 142 -10.89 9.62 15.34
C THR A 142 -10.45 11.05 15.60
N TYR A 143 -11.43 11.94 15.72
CA TYR A 143 -11.22 13.36 15.94
C TYR A 143 -11.48 13.68 17.41
N PHE A 144 -10.56 14.41 18.02
CA PHE A 144 -10.66 14.87 19.40
C PHE A 144 -10.63 16.38 19.44
N VAL A 145 -11.40 16.94 20.36
CA VAL A 145 -11.32 18.35 20.73
C VAL A 145 -10.64 18.47 22.08
N GLU A 146 -9.73 19.42 22.20
CA GLU A 146 -9.05 19.79 23.42
C GLU A 146 -9.41 21.26 23.72
N ASN A 147 -10.05 21.47 24.86
CA ASN A 147 -10.38 22.82 25.37
C ASN A 147 -9.21 23.35 26.23
N LEU A 148 -9.21 24.64 26.58
CA LEU A 148 -8.21 25.34 27.40
C LEU A 148 -7.92 24.64 28.75
N GLU A 149 -8.85 23.84 29.28
CA GLU A 149 -8.65 23.02 30.48
C GLU A 149 -7.92 21.69 30.22
N ASN A 150 -7.41 21.44 29.00
CA ASN A 150 -6.78 20.20 28.54
C ASN A 150 -7.65 18.94 28.67
N LYS A 151 -8.98 19.11 28.74
CA LYS A 151 -9.91 17.98 28.64
C LYS A 151 -10.02 17.56 27.17
N LYS A 152 -9.68 16.30 26.90
CA LYS A 152 -9.75 15.70 25.58
C LYS A 152 -11.05 14.93 25.44
N GLU A 153 -11.92 15.39 24.55
CA GLU A 153 -13.21 14.75 24.26
C GLU A 153 -13.22 14.21 22.83
N GLU A 154 -13.73 12.99 22.65
CA GLU A 154 -13.93 12.41 21.33
C GLU A 154 -15.13 13.10 20.67
N LEU A 155 -14.90 13.72 19.51
CA LEU A 155 -15.96 14.38 18.74
C LEU A 155 -16.69 13.38 17.84
N PHE A 156 -15.91 12.65 17.04
CA PHE A 156 -16.43 11.81 15.97
C PHE A 156 -15.37 10.82 15.51
N THR A 157 -15.82 9.63 15.10
CA THR A 157 -14.97 8.62 14.46
C THR A 157 -15.46 8.35 13.04
N ARG A 158 -14.59 8.58 12.06
CA ARG A 158 -14.79 8.21 10.66
C ARG A 158 -14.49 6.72 10.47
N GLU A 159 -15.53 5.97 10.10
CA GLU A 159 -15.41 4.54 9.84
C GLU A 159 -14.48 4.20 8.68
N LYS A 160 -13.98 2.96 8.72
CA LYS A 160 -13.14 2.35 7.69
C LYS A 160 -13.96 1.95 6.47
N TYR A 161 -13.47 2.30 5.28
CA TYR A 161 -13.99 1.88 3.99
C TYR A 161 -13.01 0.94 3.30
N ASN A 162 -13.50 0.12 2.37
CA ASN A 162 -12.66 -0.64 1.47
C ASN A 162 -13.07 -0.40 0.02
N ALA A 163 -12.11 -0.52 -0.89
CA ALA A 163 -12.32 -0.41 -2.32
C ALA A 163 -11.32 -1.31 -3.01
N GLY A 164 -11.81 -2.16 -3.92
CA GLY A 164 -10.96 -3.05 -4.69
C GLY A 164 -11.03 -2.79 -6.18
N ALA A 165 -9.97 -3.18 -6.87
CA ALA A 165 -9.72 -2.86 -8.26
C ALA A 165 -8.91 -3.95 -8.93
N PHE A 166 -9.06 -4.06 -10.26
CA PHE A 166 -8.08 -4.74 -11.07
C PHE A 166 -6.82 -3.89 -11.16
N ALA A 167 -5.67 -4.54 -10.99
CA ALA A 167 -4.38 -3.91 -10.94
C ALA A 167 -3.36 -4.69 -11.78
N TYR A 168 -2.44 -3.94 -12.37
CA TYR A 168 -1.26 -4.48 -13.05
C TYR A 168 -0.03 -4.22 -12.19
N ASP A 169 0.87 -5.19 -12.14
CA ASP A 169 2.14 -5.12 -11.43
C ASP A 169 3.28 -5.43 -12.39
N ILE A 170 4.21 -4.49 -12.50
CA ILE A 170 5.47 -4.69 -13.20
C ILE A 170 6.58 -4.60 -12.16
N GLY A 171 7.43 -5.62 -12.11
CA GLY A 171 8.50 -5.71 -11.12
C GLY A 171 9.76 -6.30 -11.71
N ILE A 172 10.89 -5.84 -11.19
CA ILE A 172 12.21 -6.43 -11.42
C ILE A 172 12.76 -7.01 -10.11
N GLY A 173 13.59 -8.04 -10.21
CA GLY A 173 14.21 -8.68 -9.06
C GLY A 173 15.59 -9.23 -9.39
N ILE A 174 16.38 -9.39 -8.34
CA ILE A 174 17.69 -10.06 -8.38
C ILE A 174 17.65 -11.16 -7.33
N LYS A 175 17.93 -12.39 -7.74
CA LYS A 175 18.09 -13.53 -6.84
C LYS A 175 19.54 -13.93 -6.80
N TYR A 176 20.12 -14.02 -5.61
CA TYR A 176 21.47 -14.53 -5.40
C TYR A 176 21.41 -15.96 -4.86
N ASN A 177 22.00 -16.91 -5.59
CA ASN A 177 22.12 -18.30 -5.14
C ASN A 177 23.37 -18.43 -4.26
N PHE A 178 23.16 -18.66 -2.97
CA PHE A 178 24.26 -18.84 -2.02
C PHE A 178 24.60 -20.32 -1.78
N SER A 179 23.63 -21.24 -1.88
CA SER A 179 23.87 -22.67 -1.69
C SER A 179 22.67 -23.52 -2.09
N GLY A 180 22.88 -24.42 -3.06
CA GLY A 180 21.88 -25.39 -3.50
C GLY A 180 20.59 -24.72 -3.98
N ASN A 181 19.48 -25.01 -3.28
CA ASN A 181 18.14 -24.55 -3.63
C ASN A 181 17.70 -23.31 -2.84
N LYS A 182 18.64 -22.58 -2.22
CA LYS A 182 18.34 -21.41 -1.39
C LYS A 182 18.80 -20.14 -2.08
N PHE A 183 17.90 -19.16 -2.10
CA PHE A 183 18.12 -17.89 -2.78
C PHE A 183 17.85 -16.73 -1.84
N LEU A 184 18.69 -15.70 -1.92
CA LEU A 184 18.38 -14.39 -1.38
C LEU A 184 17.69 -13.60 -2.48
N LEU A 185 16.47 -13.13 -2.23
CA LEU A 185 15.69 -12.34 -3.18
C LEU A 185 15.73 -10.86 -2.80
N LEU A 186 16.22 -10.03 -3.72
CA LEU A 186 16.07 -8.59 -3.68
C LEU A 186 15.05 -8.19 -4.75
N ASN A 187 13.90 -7.67 -4.32
CA ASN A 187 12.92 -7.10 -5.26
C ASN A 187 13.20 -5.61 -5.42
N GLY A 188 13.24 -5.14 -6.67
CA GLY A 188 13.31 -3.71 -6.97
C GLY A 188 11.99 -2.99 -6.73
N PRO A 189 11.93 -1.68 -7.00
CA PRO A 189 10.71 -0.90 -6.95
C PRO A 189 9.62 -1.56 -7.81
N ARG A 190 8.40 -1.62 -7.28
CA ARG A 190 7.25 -2.15 -8.00
C ARG A 190 6.22 -1.04 -8.17
N TYR A 191 5.67 -0.95 -9.37
CA TYR A 191 4.65 0.04 -9.71
C TYR A 191 3.32 -0.67 -9.90
N TRP A 192 2.30 -0.19 -9.19
CA TRP A 192 0.92 -0.68 -9.32
C TRP A 192 0.14 0.33 -10.15
N ILE A 193 -0.44 -0.12 -11.24
CA ILE A 193 -1.41 0.67 -12.01
C ILE A 193 -2.79 0.05 -11.75
N CYS A 194 -3.64 0.78 -11.03
CA CYS A 194 -4.97 0.32 -10.66
C CYS A 194 -6.05 1.07 -11.45
N PHE A 195 -7.03 0.34 -11.98
CA PHE A 195 -8.28 0.93 -12.47
C PHE A 195 -9.34 0.77 -11.39
N LEU A 196 -9.50 1.79 -10.55
CA LEU A 196 -10.45 1.80 -9.45
C LEU A 196 -11.88 1.87 -9.98
N ILE A 197 -12.66 0.83 -9.70
CA ILE A 197 -14.13 0.87 -9.82
C ILE A 197 -14.66 1.05 -8.40
N PHE A 198 -15.05 2.27 -8.05
CA PHE A 198 -15.68 2.54 -6.76
C PHE A 198 -17.06 1.90 -6.71
N ARG A 199 -17.22 0.85 -5.89
CA ARG A 199 -18.56 0.42 -5.47
C ARG A 199 -18.92 1.17 -4.19
N SER A 200 -19.53 2.34 -4.35
CA SER A 200 -20.07 3.13 -3.25
C SER A 200 -21.17 2.33 -2.55
N SER A 201 -20.92 1.90 -1.31
CA SER A 201 -22.00 1.57 -0.37
C SER A 201 -22.46 2.89 0.25
N THR A 202 -23.45 3.50 -0.38
CA THR A 202 -24.03 4.76 0.09
C THR A 202 -24.88 4.49 1.33
N LYS A 203 -24.29 4.54 2.54
CA LYS A 203 -25.07 4.89 3.73
C LYS A 203 -24.99 6.40 3.89
N ARG A 204 -26.09 7.08 3.58
CA ARG A 204 -26.29 8.51 3.84
C ARG A 204 -26.03 8.79 5.32
N ILE A 205 -25.02 9.59 5.62
CA ILE A 205 -24.97 10.34 6.87
C ILE A 205 -25.67 11.67 6.57
N LYS A 206 -27.01 11.67 6.70
CA LYS A 206 -27.75 12.87 7.03
C LYS A 206 -27.95 12.83 8.54
N GLU A 207 -27.82 13.98 9.19
CA GLU A 207 -28.16 14.26 10.60
C GLU A 207 -27.06 13.97 11.63
N SER A 208 -26.06 14.87 11.70
CA SER A 208 -25.42 15.21 12.99
C SER A 208 -24.72 16.58 12.98
N ILE A 209 -24.46 17.18 11.81
CA ILE A 209 -23.73 18.46 11.71
C ILE A 209 -24.60 19.71 12.03
N PHE A 210 -25.92 19.58 12.21
CA PHE A 210 -26.81 20.74 12.45
C PHE A 210 -27.31 20.93 13.89
N ASN A 211 -26.73 20.25 14.89
CA ASN A 211 -27.17 20.37 16.28
C ASN A 211 -26.09 20.83 17.26
N ILE A 212 -25.23 21.75 16.81
CA ILE A 212 -24.48 22.62 17.71
C ILE A 212 -24.96 24.04 17.42
N LYS A 213 -25.99 24.46 18.17
CA LYS A 213 -26.39 25.85 18.38
C LYS A 213 -26.23 26.16 19.84
#